data_AF-A0AAU9C1I2-F1
#
_entry.id   AF-A0AAU9C1I2-F1
#
_cell.length_a   1.000
_cell.length_b   1.000
_cell.length_c   1.000
_cell.angle_alpha   90.00
_cell.angle_beta   90.00
_cell.angle_gamma   90.00
#
_symmetry.space_group_name_H-M   'P 1'
#
loop_
_entity.id
_entity.type
_entity.pdbx_description
1 polymer ?
#
loop_
_entity_poly.entity_id
_entity_poly.type
_entity_poly.pdbx_seq_one_letter_code
_entity_poly.pdbx_strand_id
1 'polypeptide(L)' 'MKVFTEAEASKDLSKLLALAAEEEVMIRRRDGTLFALRVQKVWAKRSPFDIPGVKTRVNTEDILQAIREIRGRDFDQDSG' A
#
# COMPACT_ATOMS: atom_id res chain seq x y z
N MET A 1 -16.51 6.96 -19.65
CA MET A 1 -17.20 5.72 -19.24
C MET A 1 -17.66 5.00 -20.49
N LYS A 2 -17.08 3.83 -20.78
CA LYS A 2 -17.49 2.95 -21.88
C LYS A 2 -18.02 1.63 -21.32
N VAL A 3 -19.06 1.06 -21.94
CA VAL A 3 -19.67 -0.21 -21.54
C VAL A 3 -19.46 -1.25 -22.62
N PHE A 4 -18.93 -2.41 -22.26
CA PHE A 4 -18.72 -3.57 -23.12
C PHE A 4 -19.52 -4.76 -22.60
N THR A 5 -19.86 -5.69 -23.47
CA THR A 5 -20.37 -7.01 -23.06
C THR A 5 -19.22 -7.93 -22.63
N GLU A 6 -19.52 -8.95 -21.84
CA GLU A 6 -18.57 -10.02 -21.50
C GLU A 6 -17.90 -10.64 -22.74
N ALA A 7 -18.64 -10.80 -23.84
CA ALA A 7 -18.13 -11.35 -25.10
C ALA A 7 -17.14 -10.40 -25.80
N GLU A 8 -17.46 -9.10 -25.86
CA GLU A 8 -16.56 -8.09 -26.41
C GLU A 8 -15.30 -7.95 -25.56
N ALA A 9 -15.45 -8.00 -24.24
CA ALA A 9 -14.35 -7.86 -23.30
C ALA A 9 -13.34 -9.01 -23.41
N SER A 10 -13.82 -10.23 -23.62
CA SER A 10 -12.96 -11.41 -23.73
C SER A 10 -12.17 -11.47 -25.05
N LYS A 11 -12.58 -10.73 -26.08
CA LYS A 11 -11.97 -10.79 -27.42
C LYS A 11 -10.59 -10.13 -27.47
N ASP A 12 -10.40 -9.04 -26.73
CA ASP A 12 -9.15 -8.27 -26.70
C ASP A 12 -8.98 -7.57 -25.35
N LEU A 13 -8.47 -8.33 -24.37
CA LEU A 13 -8.22 -7.82 -23.03
C LEU A 13 -7.14 -6.72 -23.01
N SER A 14 -6.14 -6.80 -23.89
CA SER A 14 -5.05 -5.82 -23.97
C SER A 14 -5.57 -4.42 -24.30
N LYS A 15 -6.47 -4.32 -25.30
CA LYS A 15 -7.14 -3.07 -25.64
C LYS A 15 -7.98 -2.54 -24.48
N LEU A 16 -8.68 -3.42 -23.77
CA LEU A 16 -9.47 -3.04 -22.59
C LEU A 16 -8.61 -2.45 -21.46
N LEU A 17 -7.46 -3.06 -21.18
CA LEU A 17 -6.53 -2.56 -20.16
C LEU A 17 -5.95 -1.20 -20.55
N ALA A 18 -5.64 -0.97 -21.83
CA ALA A 18 -5.21 0.33 -22.32
C ALA A 18 -6.29 1.40 -22.12
N LEU A 19 -7.55 1.10 -22.48
CA LEU A 19 -8.68 1.99 -22.23
C LEU A 19 -8.90 2.26 -20.73
N ALA A 20 -8.80 1.21 -19.90
CA ALA A 20 -8.99 1.30 -18.46
C ALA A 20 -7.90 2.14 -17.74
N ALA A 21 -6.77 2.39 -18.40
CA ALA A 21 -5.74 3.30 -17.91
C ALA A 21 -6.09 4.77 -18.11
N GLU A 22 -6.94 5.09 -19.09
CA GLU A 22 -7.36 6.46 -19.41
C GLU A 22 -8.73 6.80 -18.81
N GLU A 23 -9.67 5.85 -18.82
CA GLU A 23 -11.03 6.05 -18.33
C GLU A 23 -11.62 4.79 -17.69
N GLU A 24 -12.66 4.93 -16.87
CA GLU A 24 -13.36 3.77 -16.32
C GLU A 24 -14.10 2.99 -17.41
N VAL A 25 -13.88 1.66 -17.41
CA VAL A 25 -14.53 0.73 -18.33
C VAL A 25 -15.48 -0.20 -17.57
N MET A 26 -16.70 -0.33 -18.07
CA MET A 26 -17.72 -1.20 -17.51
C MET A 26 -17.91 -2.43 -18.39
N ILE A 27 -18.03 -3.60 -17.77
CA ILE A 27 -18.29 -4.87 -18.43
C ILE A 27 -19.64 -5.39 -17.95
N ARG A 28 -20.59 -5.54 -18.87
CA ARG A 28 -21.94 -6.05 -18.63
C ARG A 28 -22.01 -7.54 -18.97
N ARG A 29 -22.42 -8.33 -17.98
CA ARG A 29 -22.70 -9.76 -18.14
C ARG A 29 -24.15 -9.98 -18.58
N ARG A 30 -24.45 -11.17 -19.11
CA ARG A 30 -25.80 -11.52 -19.60
C ARG A 30 -26.89 -11.44 -18.53
N ASP A 31 -26.52 -11.68 -17.27
CA ASP A 31 -27.41 -11.55 -16.10
C ASP A 31 -27.70 -10.09 -15.71
N GLY A 32 -27.15 -9.12 -16.44
CA GLY A 32 -27.31 -7.69 -16.19
C GLY A 32 -26.31 -7.12 -15.21
N THR A 33 -25.48 -7.95 -14.57
CA THR A 33 -24.44 -7.50 -13.63
C THR A 33 -23.41 -6.64 -14.37
N LEU A 34 -23.02 -5.54 -13.74
CA LEU A 34 -21.98 -4.64 -14.22
C LEU A 34 -20.71 -4.78 -13.37
N PHE A 35 -19.58 -4.96 -14.03
CA PHE A 35 -18.26 -4.99 -13.43
C PHE A 35 -17.47 -3.76 -13.89
N ALA A 36 -16.69 -3.15 -13.00
CA ALA A 36 -15.81 -2.03 -13.34
C ALA A 36 -14.36 -2.52 -13.48
N LEU A 37 -13.75 -2.24 -14.62
CA LEU A 37 -12.31 -2.39 -14.86
C LEU A 37 -11.65 -1.03 -14.68
N ARG A 38 -10.78 -0.94 -13.67
CA ARG A 38 -10.02 0.26 -13.33
C ARG A 38 -8.60 -0.12 -12.98
N VAL A 39 -7.64 0.74 -13.33
CA VAL A 39 -6.27 0.59 -12.84
C VAL A 39 -6.29 0.64 -11.32
N GLN A 40 -5.79 -0.42 -10.69
CA GLN A 40 -5.43 -0.32 -9.29
C GLN A 40 -4.18 0.53 -9.20
N LYS A 41 -4.28 1.63 -8.44
CA LYS A 41 -3.08 2.33 -8.00
C LYS A 41 -2.34 1.36 -7.09
N VAL A 42 -1.35 0.66 -7.64
CA VAL A 42 -0.29 0.09 -6.82
C VAL A 42 0.43 1.31 -6.28
N TRP A 43 -0.04 1.85 -5.15
CA TRP A 43 0.89 2.54 -4.28
C TRP A 43 1.96 1.49 -4.06
N ALA A 44 3.14 1.67 -4.68
CA ALA A 44 4.30 0.83 -4.41
C ALA A 44 4.26 0.64 -2.91
N LYS A 45 4.01 -0.58 -2.43
CA LYS A 45 3.70 -0.86 -1.03
C LYS A 45 4.80 -0.18 -0.24
N ARG A 46 4.54 1.04 0.25
CA ARG A 46 5.53 1.78 1.01
C ARG A 46 5.76 0.88 2.20
N SER A 47 7.03 0.62 2.50
CA SER A 47 7.36 -0.19 3.66
C SER A 47 6.50 0.31 4.82
N PRO A 48 5.93 -0.55 5.67
CA PRO A 48 5.28 -0.09 6.89
C PRO A 48 6.21 0.78 7.76
N PHE A 49 7.53 0.70 7.52
CA PHE A 49 8.57 1.53 8.13
C PHE A 49 8.96 2.79 7.32
N ASP A 50 8.36 3.02 6.15
CA ASP A 50 8.54 4.22 5.32
C ASP A 50 7.68 5.38 5.86
N ILE A 51 8.01 5.78 7.09
CA ILE A 51 7.37 6.89 7.80
C ILE A 51 8.30 8.12 7.78
N PRO A 52 7.75 9.35 7.64
CA PRO A 52 8.53 10.55 7.76
C PRO A 52 9.26 10.62 9.11
N GLY A 53 10.53 11.01 9.09
CA GLY A 53 11.30 11.24 10.32
C GLY A 53 10.74 12.41 11.14
N VAL A 54 10.93 12.36 12.45
CA VAL A 54 10.56 13.45 13.38
C VAL A 54 11.75 14.37 13.61
N LYS A 55 11.55 15.69 13.49
CA LYS A 55 12.57 16.68 13.86
C LYS A 55 12.50 16.90 15.37
N THR A 56 13.57 16.60 16.09
CA THR A 56 13.67 16.76 17.55
C THR A 56 14.95 17.47 17.93
N ARG A 57 15.07 17.87 19.20
CA ARG A 57 16.30 18.43 19.77
C ARG A 57 17.21 17.36 20.39
N VAL A 58 16.87 16.08 20.20
CA VAL A 58 17.60 14.94 20.76
C VAL A 58 18.97 14.89 20.08
N ASN A 59 20.03 14.84 20.88
CA ASN A 59 21.40 14.71 20.43
C ASN A 59 21.90 13.25 20.54
N THR A 60 23.14 13.01 20.15
CA THR A 60 23.74 11.67 20.18
C THR A 60 23.86 11.13 21.60
N GLU A 61 24.23 11.99 22.55
CA GLU A 61 24.43 11.64 23.95
C GLU A 61 23.12 11.15 24.58
N ASP A 62 22.00 11.81 24.28
CA ASP A 62 20.66 11.43 24.73
C ASP A 62 20.30 10.01 24.27
N ILE A 63 20.60 9.67 23.00
CA ILE A 63 20.33 8.34 22.44
C ILE A 63 21.23 7.29 23.11
N LEU A 64 22.52 7.57 23.26
CA LEU A 64 23.47 6.64 23.87
C LEU A 64 23.17 6.41 25.36
N GLN A 65 22.67 7.42 26.07
CA GLN A 65 22.22 7.28 27.44
C GLN A 65 20.99 6.36 27.51
N ALA A 66 19.96 6.61 26.69
CA ALA A 66 18.76 5.77 26.66
C ALA A 66 19.07 4.30 26.35
N ILE A 67 19.99 4.03 25.42
CA ILE A 67 20.42 2.65 25.10
C ILE A 67 21.11 2.00 26.31
N ARG A 68 21.98 2.73 27.01
CA ARG A 68 22.67 2.23 28.22
C ARG A 68 21.67 1.91 29.34
N GLU A 69 20.69 2.77 29.56
CA GLU A 69 19.63 2.55 30.55
C GLU A 69 18.76 1.33 30.22
N ILE A 70 18.41 1.13 28.94
CA ILE A 70 17.64 -0.04 28.51
C ILE A 70 18.46 -1.33 28.71
N ARG A 71 19.73 -1.35 28.30
CA ARG A 71 20.60 -2.54 28.42
C ARG A 71 21.08 -2.79 29.85
N GLY A 72 21.14 -1.76 30.69
CA GLY A 72 21.53 -1.87 32.09
C GLY A 72 20.41 -2.38 33.00
N ARG A 73 19.15 -2.19 32.61
CA ARG A 73 17.99 -2.67 33.38
C ARG A 73 17.86 -4.20 33.46
N ASP A 74 18.57 -4.93 32.59
CA ASP A 74 18.61 -6.40 32.65
C ASP A 74 19.46 -6.92 33.85
N PHE A 75 20.24 -6.06 34.53
CA PHE A 75 21.14 -6.50 35.61
C PHE A 75 20.61 -6.37 37.04
N ASP A 76 19.54 -5.61 37.28
CA ASP A 76 19.08 -5.28 38.65
C ASP A 76 17.82 -6.06 39.11
N GLN A 77 17.20 -6.89 38.26
CA GLN A 77 15.96 -7.62 38.62
C GLN A 77 16.18 -9.02 39.22
N ASP A 78 17.39 -9.59 39.17
CA ASP A 78 17.68 -10.95 39.68
C ASP A 78 18.46 -10.96 41.02
N SER A 79 18.63 -9.82 41.68
CA SER A 79 19.24 -9.75 43.02
C SER A 79 18.17 -9.48 44.09
N GLY A 80 17.29 -10.46 44.32
CA GLY A 80 16.26 -10.46 45.37
C GLY A 80 16.08 -11.84 45.97
#